data_AF-A0A3D4SYA1-F1
#
_entry.id   AF-A0A3D4SYA1-F1
#
_cell.length_a   1.000
_cell.length_b   1.000
_cell.length_c   1.000
_cell.angle_alpha   90.00
_cell.angle_beta   90.00
_cell.angle_gamma   90.00
#
_symmetry.space_group_name_H-M   'P 1'
#
loop_
_entity.id
_entity.type
_entity.pdbx_description
1 polymer ?
#
loop_
_entity_poly.entity_id
_entity_poly.type
_entity_poly.pdbx_seq_one_letter_code
_entity_poly.pdbx_strand_id
1 'polypeptide(L)'
;MDLRLIPVAITAWTGAWWGLAPTVTAALVILPVVGVGAWLLRGRGWQVVVMVGALLLASGVSMLRQEQLAHSPIHRLAEQGAVGQLVVDITSDPRRIPRRGPIPESVLVPATTVHLDARDNRVRQRVPVVLRASGERGVALAHLAVGSRVKVDGRLRAADRADREVALVNVTAPPQQVRAPGWGARQVNRFRAGLRRAASHNPANQAALLPSLVVGDTSGLDADLVGDFKTTGLTHLTAVSGSNLSLTLVFLLASARWAGLRGWWVRGVSIGGVIAFVVICRAEPSVVRATAMGLVALAGLGVAGGRARGLRHACVAVAALVLLALINSFVGRLYQIPSESMEPTLHGCEGCTGDRIFVNKISYDFGRHPEPGDVVVFVGPDSWNDRYVSQRSDNGVKRGVQNGLSYIGIVAPDENTLVKRVIATGGQTVSCQAGDPGIMVDGKEVDSSYIQDPATYPVDAATGSDACGGAYFGPVTVPDGNLWMMGDNRTNSGDSRYHLGDELQGTVPESNVVGKVEAKVWPLGRIGGVGAPDIQK
;
A
#
# COMPACT_ATOMS: atom_id res chain seq x y z
N MET A 1 -22.44 -29.10 -1.24
CA MET A 1 -21.13 -28.41 -1.38
C MET A 1 -20.07 -29.26 -0.70
N ASP A 2 -18.88 -29.42 -1.27
CA ASP A 2 -17.78 -30.08 -0.55
C ASP A 2 -16.97 -28.98 0.14
N LEU A 3 -17.43 -28.62 1.34
CA LEU A 3 -16.87 -27.56 2.21
C LEU A 3 -15.39 -27.83 2.60
N ARG A 4 -14.86 -28.99 2.21
CA ARG A 4 -13.54 -29.54 2.55
C ARG A 4 -12.35 -28.82 1.89
N LEU A 5 -12.58 -28.03 0.83
CA LEU A 5 -11.52 -27.27 0.13
C LEU A 5 -11.41 -25.82 0.59
N ILE A 6 -12.39 -25.34 1.37
CA ILE A 6 -12.39 -24.01 1.95
C ILE A 6 -11.23 -23.84 2.96
N PRO A 7 -10.97 -24.79 3.88
CA PRO A 7 -9.82 -24.71 4.77
C PRO A 7 -8.50 -24.68 3.99
N VAL A 8 -8.36 -25.51 2.94
CA VAL A 8 -7.15 -25.58 2.10
C VAL A 8 -6.89 -24.26 1.38
N ALA A 9 -7.94 -23.65 0.82
CA ALA A 9 -7.85 -22.34 0.17
C ALA A 9 -7.49 -21.26 1.20
N ILE A 10 -8.15 -21.21 2.35
CA ILE A 10 -7.84 -20.26 3.43
C ILE A 10 -6.40 -20.43 3.91
N THR A 11 -5.89 -21.66 4.08
CA THR A 11 -4.49 -21.91 4.47
C THR A 11 -3.48 -21.53 3.39
N ALA A 12 -3.78 -21.74 2.11
CA ALA A 12 -2.88 -21.33 1.02
C ALA A 12 -2.82 -19.81 0.89
N TRP A 13 -3.96 -19.14 1.07
CA TRP A 13 -4.07 -17.68 1.04
C TRP A 13 -3.44 -17.02 2.26
N THR A 14 -3.64 -17.57 3.46
CA THR A 14 -2.98 -17.09 4.69
C THR A 14 -1.48 -17.37 4.68
N GLY A 15 -1.02 -18.48 4.10
CA GLY A 15 0.41 -18.74 3.88
C GLY A 15 1.06 -17.81 2.85
N ALA A 16 0.33 -17.42 1.79
CA ALA A 16 0.81 -16.41 0.84
C ALA A 16 0.81 -14.99 1.44
N TRP A 17 -0.16 -14.68 2.30
CA TRP A 17 -0.22 -13.47 3.10
C TRP A 17 0.92 -13.41 4.14
N TRP A 18 1.29 -14.56 4.72
CA TRP A 18 2.40 -14.69 5.69
C TRP A 18 3.74 -14.25 5.12
N GLY A 19 4.00 -14.51 3.83
CA GLY A 19 5.22 -14.06 3.16
C GLY A 19 5.44 -12.54 3.17
N LEU A 20 4.48 -11.78 3.73
CA LEU A 20 4.43 -10.33 3.78
C LEU A 20 4.14 -9.75 5.19
N ALA A 21 3.97 -10.54 6.26
CA ALA A 21 3.55 -10.05 7.60
C ALA A 21 4.50 -10.46 8.77
N PRO A 22 4.62 -9.68 9.88
CA PRO A 22 5.55 -9.97 10.99
C PRO A 22 5.04 -11.01 12.02
N THR A 23 5.97 -11.50 12.83
CA THR A 23 6.04 -12.81 13.50
C THR A 23 5.19 -13.05 14.76
N VAL A 24 4.60 -12.03 15.40
CA VAL A 24 4.02 -12.19 16.77
C VAL A 24 2.51 -12.48 16.77
N THR A 25 1.76 -12.03 15.77
CA THR A 25 0.32 -12.35 15.63
C THR A 25 0.06 -13.77 15.11
N ALA A 26 1.13 -14.46 14.70
CA ALA A 26 1.11 -15.80 14.13
C ALA A 26 0.50 -16.84 15.10
N ALA A 27 0.94 -16.91 16.35
CA ALA A 27 0.51 -17.97 17.26
C ALA A 27 -0.99 -17.91 17.62
N LEU A 28 -1.54 -16.71 17.75
CA LEU A 28 -2.92 -16.47 18.20
C LEU A 28 -3.98 -16.79 17.12
N VAL A 29 -3.62 -16.73 15.84
CA VAL A 29 -4.54 -17.05 14.72
C VAL A 29 -4.33 -18.49 14.22
N ILE A 30 -3.11 -19.04 14.35
CA ILE A 30 -2.78 -20.40 13.88
C ILE A 30 -3.40 -21.48 14.73
N LEU A 31 -3.33 -21.38 16.07
CA LEU A 31 -3.88 -22.41 16.95
C LEU A 31 -5.38 -22.68 16.70
N PRO A 32 -6.25 -21.66 16.52
CA PRO A 32 -7.64 -21.90 16.17
C PRO A 32 -7.81 -22.36 14.71
N VAL A 33 -7.06 -21.83 13.73
CA VAL A 33 -7.23 -22.23 12.32
C VAL A 33 -6.70 -23.64 12.02
N VAL A 34 -5.57 -24.02 12.63
CA VAL A 34 -5.01 -25.39 12.59
C VAL A 34 -5.85 -26.33 13.44
N GLY A 35 -6.37 -25.88 14.59
CA GLY A 35 -7.31 -26.64 15.41
C GLY A 35 -8.60 -26.95 14.65
N VAL A 36 -9.19 -25.96 13.98
CA VAL A 36 -10.38 -26.11 13.13
C VAL A 36 -10.07 -26.94 11.89
N GLY A 37 -8.92 -26.75 11.24
CA GLY A 37 -8.49 -27.55 10.09
C GLY A 37 -8.23 -29.02 10.44
N ALA A 38 -7.59 -29.31 11.57
CA ALA A 38 -7.33 -30.66 12.07
C ALA A 38 -8.62 -31.35 12.55
N TRP A 39 -9.54 -30.59 13.16
CA TRP A 39 -10.85 -31.07 13.56
C TRP A 39 -11.74 -31.41 12.34
N LEU A 40 -11.75 -30.57 11.31
CA LEU A 40 -12.50 -30.79 10.06
C LEU A 40 -11.93 -31.92 9.18
N LEU A 41 -10.67 -32.33 9.39
CA LEU A 41 -9.96 -33.35 8.59
C LEU A 41 -9.68 -34.65 9.35
N ARG A 42 -10.39 -34.90 10.45
CA ARG A 42 -10.30 -36.13 11.26
C ARG A 42 -10.44 -37.37 10.35
N GLY A 43 -9.37 -38.16 10.22
CA GLY A 43 -9.34 -39.42 9.44
C GLY A 43 -8.44 -39.45 8.20
N ARG A 44 -7.75 -38.36 7.81
CA ARG A 44 -6.84 -38.32 6.64
C ARG A 44 -5.52 -37.61 6.95
N GLY A 45 -4.73 -38.22 7.84
CA GLY A 45 -3.52 -37.62 8.45
C GLY A 45 -2.48 -37.04 7.49
N TRP A 46 -2.26 -37.62 6.31
CA TRP A 46 -1.18 -37.17 5.42
C TRP A 46 -1.43 -35.81 4.74
N GLN A 47 -2.69 -35.44 4.47
CA GLN A 47 -3.04 -34.16 3.83
C GLN A 47 -2.84 -32.97 4.79
N VAL A 48 -3.16 -33.18 6.06
CA VAL A 48 -2.92 -32.22 7.14
C VAL A 48 -1.42 -32.01 7.34
N VAL A 49 -0.62 -33.08 7.31
CA VAL A 49 0.84 -33.02 7.41
C VAL A 49 1.47 -32.25 6.25
N VAL A 50 1.03 -32.48 5.01
CA VAL A 50 1.55 -31.73 3.84
C VAL A 50 1.19 -30.25 3.92
N MET A 51 -0.02 -29.92 4.38
CA MET A 51 -0.49 -28.54 4.53
C MET A 51 0.25 -27.78 5.64
N VAL A 52 0.39 -28.40 6.82
CA VAL A 52 1.15 -27.84 7.94
C VAL A 52 2.64 -27.74 7.58
N GLY A 53 3.18 -28.74 6.88
CA GLY A 53 4.56 -28.72 6.37
C GLY A 53 4.81 -27.59 5.37
N ALA A 54 3.90 -27.37 4.40
CA ALA A 54 4.02 -26.29 3.44
C ALA A 54 3.91 -24.89 4.09
N LEU A 55 3.03 -24.75 5.09
CA LEU A 55 2.89 -23.51 5.87
C LEU A 55 4.17 -23.24 6.67
N LEU A 56 4.66 -24.22 7.44
CA LEU A 56 5.89 -24.10 8.23
C LEU A 56 7.12 -23.81 7.36
N LEU A 57 7.21 -24.42 6.17
CA LEU A 57 8.30 -24.18 5.23
C LEU A 57 8.25 -22.75 4.65
N ALA A 58 7.07 -22.27 4.24
CA ALA A 58 6.90 -20.90 3.73
C ALA A 58 7.15 -19.84 4.81
N SER A 59 6.70 -20.10 6.04
CA SER A 59 6.94 -19.26 7.21
C SER A 59 8.42 -19.23 7.61
N GLY A 60 9.09 -20.39 7.63
CA GLY A 60 10.51 -20.51 7.94
C GLY A 60 11.40 -19.81 6.90
N VAL A 61 11.10 -19.97 5.60
CA VAL A 61 11.85 -19.29 4.52
C VAL A 61 11.65 -17.77 4.58
N SER A 62 10.44 -17.30 4.89
CA SER A 62 10.15 -15.87 5.03
C SER A 62 10.83 -15.26 6.26
N MET A 63 10.81 -15.95 7.40
CA MET A 63 11.48 -15.52 8.64
C MET A 63 12.99 -15.41 8.46
N LEU A 64 13.61 -16.45 7.87
CA LEU A 64 15.04 -16.44 7.52
C LEU A 64 15.38 -15.28 6.58
N ARG A 65 14.52 -14.98 5.60
CA ARG A 65 14.75 -13.88 4.66
C ARG A 65 14.65 -12.51 5.33
N GLN A 66 13.70 -12.31 6.24
CA GLN A 66 13.50 -11.05 6.94
C GLN A 66 14.65 -10.78 7.93
N GLU A 67 15.08 -11.81 8.66
CA GLU A 67 16.22 -11.74 9.57
C GLU A 67 17.53 -11.45 8.82
N GLN A 68 17.70 -12.04 7.62
CA GLN A 68 18.85 -11.76 6.74
C GLN A 68 18.88 -10.32 6.19
N LEU A 69 17.71 -9.70 5.97
CA LEU A 69 17.62 -8.32 5.49
C LEU A 69 17.86 -7.32 6.63
N ALA A 70 17.28 -7.57 7.82
CA ALA A 70 17.42 -6.70 8.99
C ALA A 70 18.86 -6.63 9.53
N HIS A 71 19.62 -7.73 9.44
CA HIS A 71 21.01 -7.79 9.90
C HIS A 71 22.04 -7.71 8.76
N SER A 72 21.62 -7.28 7.57
CA SER A 72 22.52 -7.16 6.42
C SER A 72 23.68 -6.21 6.72
N PRO A 73 24.95 -6.63 6.55
CA PRO A 73 26.11 -5.73 6.66
C PRO A 73 26.02 -4.55 5.69
N ILE A 74 25.32 -4.70 4.55
CA ILE A 74 25.11 -3.64 3.56
C ILE A 74 24.16 -2.57 4.10
N HIS A 75 23.15 -2.94 4.89
CA HIS A 75 22.28 -1.97 5.57
C HIS A 75 23.10 -1.06 6.52
N ARG A 76 23.97 -1.65 7.35
CA ARG A 76 24.85 -0.90 8.27
C ARG A 76 25.82 0.03 7.52
N LEU A 77 26.41 -0.45 6.43
CA LEU A 77 27.28 0.37 5.58
C LEU A 77 26.50 1.50 4.87
N ALA A 78 25.21 1.29 4.58
CA ALA A 78 24.34 2.29 3.99
C ALA A 78 23.91 3.38 4.99
N GLU A 79 23.64 3.03 6.26
CA GLU A 79 23.42 4.00 7.35
C GLU A 79 24.65 4.88 7.58
N GLN A 80 25.85 4.30 7.49
CA GLN A 80 27.12 5.03 7.61
C GLN A 80 27.48 5.87 6.37
N GLY A 81 26.68 5.79 5.31
CA GLY A 81 26.92 6.54 4.08
C GLY A 81 28.21 6.12 3.36
N ALA A 82 28.61 4.85 3.47
CA ALA A 82 29.87 4.32 2.98
C ALA A 82 30.02 4.49 1.46
N VAL A 83 31.26 4.73 1.01
CA VAL A 83 31.62 4.81 -0.41
C VAL A 83 32.37 3.54 -0.78
N GLY A 84 31.91 2.87 -1.83
CA GLY A 84 32.53 1.62 -2.26
C GLY A 84 32.14 1.24 -3.68
N GLN A 85 32.70 0.11 -4.10
CA GLN A 85 32.46 -0.48 -5.39
C GLN A 85 31.51 -1.66 -5.25
N LEU A 86 30.46 -1.67 -6.05
CA LEU A 86 29.43 -2.69 -6.05
C LEU A 86 29.43 -3.43 -7.36
N VAL A 87 29.41 -4.76 -7.30
CA VAL A 87 29.03 -5.60 -8.42
C VAL A 87 27.56 -5.95 -8.23
N VAL A 88 26.72 -5.55 -9.18
CA VAL A 88 25.27 -5.72 -9.10
C VAL A 88 24.71 -6.40 -10.35
N ASP A 89 23.68 -7.22 -10.16
CA ASP A 89 22.87 -7.78 -11.25
C ASP A 89 21.63 -6.91 -11.45
N ILE A 90 21.41 -6.40 -12.66
CA ILE A 90 20.27 -5.52 -12.96
C ILE A 90 18.99 -6.35 -13.01
N THR A 91 17.99 -5.98 -12.21
CA THR A 91 16.76 -6.77 -12.04
C THR A 91 15.53 -6.19 -12.76
N SER A 92 15.48 -4.88 -12.97
CA SER A 92 14.31 -4.20 -13.55
C SER A 92 14.71 -3.06 -14.49
N ASP A 93 13.77 -2.62 -15.33
CA ASP A 93 14.05 -1.55 -16.31
C ASP A 93 14.43 -0.24 -15.57
N PRO A 94 15.38 0.54 -16.12
CA PRO A 94 15.64 1.88 -15.65
C PRO A 94 14.39 2.76 -15.70
N ARG A 95 14.10 3.46 -14.61
CA ARG A 95 13.00 4.43 -14.50
C ARG A 95 13.57 5.84 -14.48
N ARG A 96 13.11 6.70 -15.37
CA ARG A 96 13.47 8.12 -15.37
C ARG A 96 12.57 8.87 -14.40
N ILE A 97 13.18 9.69 -13.56
CA ILE A 97 12.49 10.64 -12.70
C ILE A 97 12.73 12.02 -13.31
N PRO A 98 11.67 12.69 -13.80
CA PRO A 98 11.80 14.00 -14.41
C PRO A 98 12.25 15.04 -13.39
N ARG A 99 12.80 16.14 -13.90
CA ARG A 99 13.22 17.28 -13.08
C ARG A 99 12.01 17.85 -12.33
N ARG A 100 12.13 18.03 -11.01
CA ARG A 100 11.09 18.66 -10.18
C ARG A 100 11.70 19.81 -9.39
N GLY A 101 11.43 21.03 -9.83
CA GLY A 101 12.01 22.25 -9.25
C GLY A 101 13.55 22.21 -9.21
N PRO A 102 14.19 22.31 -8.02
CA PRO A 102 15.64 22.27 -7.86
C PRO A 102 16.25 20.87 -8.00
N ILE A 103 15.45 19.79 -8.00
CA ILE A 103 15.95 18.41 -8.08
C ILE A 103 16.21 18.05 -9.55
N PRO A 104 17.45 17.69 -9.94
CA PRO A 104 17.78 17.35 -11.31
C PRO A 104 17.12 16.03 -11.75
N GLU A 105 16.89 15.88 -13.05
CA GLU A 105 16.46 14.61 -13.65
C GLU A 105 17.42 13.50 -13.23
N SER A 106 16.87 12.37 -12.78
CA SER A 106 17.67 11.23 -12.34
C SER A 106 17.08 9.91 -12.78
N VAL A 107 17.93 8.91 -12.98
CA VAL A 107 17.54 7.57 -13.40
C VAL A 107 17.71 6.62 -12.23
N LEU A 108 16.65 5.87 -11.92
CA LEU A 108 16.64 4.81 -10.93
C LEU A 108 16.70 3.43 -11.60
N VAL A 109 17.62 2.59 -11.15
CA VAL A 109 17.76 1.22 -11.66
C VAL A 109 17.75 0.23 -10.49
N PRO A 110 16.67 -0.54 -10.31
CA PRO A 110 16.65 -1.63 -9.33
C PRO A 110 17.65 -2.72 -9.71
N ALA A 111 18.45 -3.15 -8.75
CA ALA A 111 19.48 -4.16 -8.91
C ALA A 111 19.62 -5.03 -7.65
N THR A 112 20.30 -6.17 -7.77
CA THR A 112 20.68 -7.00 -6.62
C THR A 112 22.19 -7.01 -6.50
N THR A 113 22.70 -6.73 -5.31
CA THR A 113 24.14 -6.80 -5.02
C THR A 113 24.65 -8.23 -5.17
N VAL A 114 25.91 -8.35 -5.57
CA VAL A 114 26.63 -9.64 -5.67
C VAL A 114 27.84 -9.60 -4.76
N HIS A 115 28.53 -8.47 -4.75
CA HIS A 115 29.66 -8.16 -3.89
C HIS A 115 29.76 -6.64 -3.72
N LEU A 116 30.09 -6.20 -2.50
CA LEU A 116 30.45 -4.84 -2.14
C LEU A 116 31.89 -4.84 -1.61
N ASP A 117 32.73 -3.99 -2.17
CA ASP A 117 34.09 -3.70 -1.69
C ASP A 117 34.13 -2.22 -1.25
N ALA A 118 34.22 -1.98 0.06
CA ALA A 118 34.20 -0.64 0.64
C ALA A 118 35.38 -0.46 1.61
N ARG A 119 36.46 0.16 1.13
CA ARG A 119 37.75 0.54 1.77
C ARG A 119 38.41 -0.52 2.68
N ASP A 120 37.72 -1.11 3.64
CA ASP A 120 38.19 -2.17 4.56
C ASP A 120 37.19 -3.35 4.73
N ASN A 121 36.00 -3.27 4.14
CA ASN A 121 34.94 -4.28 4.27
C ASN A 121 34.58 -4.88 2.91
N ARG A 122 34.89 -6.17 2.74
CA ARG A 122 34.42 -6.99 1.61
C ARG A 122 33.21 -7.80 2.03
N VAL A 123 32.04 -7.39 1.56
CA VAL A 123 30.79 -8.08 1.85
C VAL A 123 30.31 -8.80 0.60
N ARG A 124 30.04 -10.09 0.72
CA ARG A 124 29.44 -10.90 -0.34
C ARG A 124 28.04 -11.30 0.06
N GLN A 125 27.09 -10.43 -0.22
CA GLN A 125 25.68 -10.67 0.07
C GLN A 125 24.82 -10.27 -1.12
N ARG A 126 23.73 -11.01 -1.35
CA ARG A 126 22.73 -10.68 -2.35
C ARG A 126 21.55 -9.98 -1.71
N VAL A 127 21.55 -8.65 -1.78
CA VAL A 127 20.44 -7.82 -1.30
C VAL A 127 19.96 -6.85 -2.39
N PRO A 128 18.65 -6.55 -2.44
CA PRO A 128 18.10 -5.59 -3.39
C PRO A 128 18.60 -4.17 -3.05
N VAL A 129 19.03 -3.44 -4.07
CA VAL A 129 19.50 -2.05 -4.00
C VAL A 129 18.97 -1.25 -5.20
N VAL A 130 18.88 0.06 -5.06
CA VAL A 130 18.51 0.95 -6.18
C VAL A 130 19.71 1.81 -6.56
N LEU A 131 20.13 1.77 -7.84
CA LEU A 131 21.14 2.68 -8.35
C LEU A 131 20.48 4.00 -8.77
N ARG A 132 21.07 5.13 -8.40
CA ARG A 132 20.61 6.47 -8.78
C ARG A 132 21.75 7.31 -9.37
N ALA A 133 21.50 7.93 -10.52
CA ALA A 133 22.41 8.94 -11.08
C ALA A 133 21.66 10.01 -11.88
N SER A 134 22.26 11.18 -12.01
CA SER A 134 21.78 12.31 -12.84
C SER A 134 22.81 12.68 -13.92
N GLY A 135 22.38 13.44 -14.93
CA GLY A 135 23.22 13.87 -16.05
C GLY A 135 23.74 12.70 -16.89
N GLU A 136 24.97 12.78 -17.38
CA GLU A 136 25.61 11.75 -18.23
C GLU A 136 25.63 10.35 -17.59
N ARG A 137 25.83 10.29 -16.26
CA ARG A 137 25.79 9.04 -15.50
C ARG A 137 24.39 8.44 -15.48
N GLY A 138 23.36 9.28 -15.43
CA GLY A 138 21.95 8.88 -15.55
C GLY A 138 21.66 8.29 -16.94
N VAL A 139 22.18 8.91 -18.00
CA VAL A 139 22.08 8.39 -19.36
C VAL A 139 22.74 7.01 -19.47
N ALA A 140 23.94 6.84 -18.92
CA ALA A 140 24.62 5.54 -18.90
C ALA A 140 23.81 4.46 -18.15
N LEU A 141 23.19 4.80 -17.02
CA LEU A 141 22.28 3.89 -16.31
C LEU A 141 21.04 3.52 -17.13
N ALA A 142 20.48 4.47 -17.90
CA ALA A 142 19.29 4.25 -18.71
C ALA A 142 19.49 3.22 -19.84
N HIS A 143 20.73 2.97 -20.27
CA HIS A 143 21.06 2.00 -21.30
C HIS A 143 21.41 0.61 -20.76
N LEU A 144 21.39 0.41 -19.44
CA LEU A 144 21.71 -0.89 -18.85
C LEU A 144 20.60 -1.92 -19.16
N ALA A 145 21.02 -3.04 -19.74
CA ALA A 145 20.11 -4.15 -20.03
C ALA A 145 19.86 -4.99 -18.78
N VAL A 146 18.60 -5.37 -18.56
CA VAL A 146 18.24 -6.26 -17.44
C VAL A 146 18.80 -7.66 -17.63
N GLY A 147 19.25 -8.24 -16.53
CA GLY A 147 20.01 -9.49 -16.49
C GLY A 147 21.51 -9.31 -16.75
N SER A 148 21.98 -8.08 -17.01
CA SER A 148 23.42 -7.79 -17.06
C SER A 148 24.01 -7.68 -15.66
N ARG A 149 25.31 -8.00 -15.55
CA ARG A 149 26.11 -7.75 -14.35
C ARG A 149 26.98 -6.54 -14.59
N VAL A 150 26.92 -5.60 -13.66
CA VAL A 150 27.53 -4.28 -13.79
C VAL A 150 28.32 -3.97 -12.54
N LYS A 151 29.49 -3.36 -12.73
CA LYS A 151 30.33 -2.81 -11.68
C LYS A 151 30.03 -1.32 -11.58
N VAL A 152 29.74 -0.86 -10.37
CA VAL A 152 29.26 0.49 -10.10
C VAL A 152 30.01 1.03 -8.90
N ASP A 153 30.63 2.19 -9.06
CA ASP A 153 31.21 2.93 -7.94
C ASP A 153 30.17 3.94 -7.44
N GLY A 154 29.94 3.95 -6.14
CA GLY A 154 28.89 4.80 -5.59
C GLY A 154 28.91 4.93 -4.07
N ARG A 155 28.15 5.92 -3.60
CA ARG A 155 27.89 6.13 -2.18
C ARG A 155 26.59 5.45 -1.79
N LEU A 156 26.65 4.53 -0.84
CA LEU A 156 25.49 3.92 -0.24
C LEU A 156 24.77 4.94 0.64
N ARG A 157 23.44 4.89 0.65
CA ARG A 157 22.56 5.55 1.60
C ARG A 157 21.50 4.56 2.03
N ALA A 158 21.08 4.64 3.29
CA ALA A 158 19.92 3.91 3.76
C ALA A 158 18.72 4.21 2.85
N ALA A 159 18.04 3.17 2.40
CA ALA A 159 16.74 3.34 1.74
C ALA A 159 15.70 3.62 2.82
N ASP A 160 14.69 4.45 2.52
CA ASP A 160 13.61 4.70 3.45
C ASP A 160 12.86 3.39 3.76
N ARG A 161 12.47 3.18 5.04
CA ARG A 161 11.88 1.92 5.56
C ARG A 161 10.58 1.46 4.89
N ALA A 162 10.06 2.23 3.92
CA ALA A 162 8.87 1.92 3.12
C ALA A 162 9.20 1.18 1.80
N ASP A 163 10.45 1.21 1.34
CA ASP A 163 10.90 0.56 0.12
C ASP A 163 11.37 -0.88 0.39
N ARG A 164 11.24 -1.76 -0.61
CA ARG A 164 11.63 -3.18 -0.50
C ARG A 164 13.15 -3.39 -0.66
N GLU A 165 13.86 -2.30 -0.85
CA GLU A 165 15.29 -2.24 -1.14
C GLU A 165 16.08 -1.87 0.12
N VAL A 166 17.27 -2.47 0.27
CA VAL A 166 18.09 -2.36 1.50
C VAL A 166 18.94 -1.09 1.49
N ALA A 167 19.26 -0.55 0.30
CA ALA A 167 20.07 0.65 0.15
C ALA A 167 19.84 1.35 -1.19
N LEU A 168 19.97 2.69 -1.18
CA LEU A 168 20.10 3.53 -2.36
C LEU A 168 21.58 3.79 -2.66
N VAL A 169 22.02 3.55 -3.89
CA VAL A 169 23.41 3.75 -4.32
C VAL A 169 23.46 4.94 -5.26
N ASN A 170 24.01 6.06 -4.79
CA ASN A 170 24.28 7.22 -5.63
C ASN A 170 25.56 6.98 -6.42
N VAL A 171 25.42 6.79 -7.73
CA VAL A 171 26.51 6.39 -8.62
C VAL A 171 27.45 7.57 -8.85
N THR A 172 28.73 7.38 -8.54
CA THR A 172 29.77 8.42 -8.65
C THR A 172 30.54 8.33 -9.96
N ALA A 173 30.64 7.15 -10.58
CA ALA A 173 31.31 6.94 -11.87
C ALA A 173 30.42 6.15 -12.85
N PRO A 174 30.64 6.28 -14.18
CA PRO A 174 29.88 5.51 -15.17
C PRO A 174 29.94 3.99 -14.92
N PRO A 175 28.80 3.28 -14.99
CA PRO A 175 28.77 1.84 -14.77
C PRO A 175 29.58 1.07 -15.81
N GLN A 176 30.37 0.08 -15.35
CA GLN A 176 31.13 -0.80 -16.24
C GLN A 176 30.43 -2.16 -16.35
N GLN A 177 30.08 -2.56 -17.57
CA GLN A 177 29.46 -3.87 -17.78
C GLN A 177 30.48 -4.98 -17.61
N VAL A 178 30.28 -5.85 -16.62
CA VAL A 178 31.12 -7.02 -16.34
C VAL A 178 30.65 -8.24 -17.12
N ARG A 179 29.31 -8.39 -17.25
CA ARG A 179 28.71 -9.51 -17.97
C ARG A 179 27.47 -9.08 -18.72
N ALA A 180 27.38 -9.46 -19.99
CA ALA A 180 26.18 -9.31 -20.80
C ALA A 180 25.01 -10.16 -20.24
N PRO A 181 23.75 -9.77 -20.53
CA PRO A 181 22.59 -10.55 -20.13
C PRO A 181 22.62 -11.97 -20.73
N GLY A 182 22.18 -12.96 -19.96
CA GLY A 182 22.07 -14.35 -20.42
C GLY A 182 21.04 -14.52 -21.54
N TRP A 183 21.01 -15.71 -22.18
CA TRP A 183 20.16 -15.94 -23.36
C TRP A 183 18.68 -15.62 -23.13
N GLY A 184 18.08 -16.09 -22.02
CA GLY A 184 16.68 -15.81 -21.71
C GLY A 184 16.38 -14.32 -21.53
N ALA A 185 17.25 -13.61 -20.78
CA ALA A 185 17.13 -12.16 -20.60
C ALA A 185 17.29 -11.40 -21.92
N ARG A 186 18.17 -11.85 -22.83
CA ARG A 186 18.29 -11.26 -24.17
C ARG A 186 17.01 -11.39 -24.98
N GLN A 187 16.35 -12.54 -24.94
CA GLN A 187 15.08 -12.73 -25.66
C GLN A 187 13.97 -11.84 -25.09
N VAL A 188 13.84 -11.75 -23.76
CA VAL A 188 12.88 -10.85 -23.12
C VAL A 188 13.15 -9.39 -23.47
N ASN A 189 14.42 -8.97 -23.43
CA ASN A 189 14.83 -7.62 -23.80
C ASN A 189 14.51 -7.32 -25.27
N ARG A 190 14.74 -8.29 -26.17
CA ARG A 190 14.40 -8.17 -27.60
C ARG A 190 12.89 -8.07 -27.82
N PHE A 191 12.09 -8.86 -27.11
CA PHE A 191 10.63 -8.82 -27.18
C PHE A 191 10.09 -7.46 -26.72
N ARG A 192 10.51 -6.99 -25.53
CA ARG A 192 10.11 -5.67 -25.01
C ARG A 192 10.54 -4.53 -25.93
N ALA A 193 11.77 -4.55 -26.43
CA ALA A 193 12.25 -3.56 -27.40
C ALA A 193 11.49 -3.63 -28.74
N GLY A 194 11.08 -4.83 -29.18
CA GLY A 194 10.21 -5.02 -30.33
C GLY A 194 8.84 -4.36 -30.12
N LEU A 195 8.22 -4.57 -28.96
CA LEU A 195 6.95 -3.96 -28.61
C LEU A 195 7.03 -2.43 -28.57
N ARG A 196 8.10 -1.86 -27.98
CA ARG A 196 8.35 -0.40 -27.99
C ARG A 196 8.47 0.15 -29.43
N ARG A 197 9.20 -0.54 -30.30
CA ARG A 197 9.34 -0.16 -31.73
C ARG A 197 8.04 -0.31 -32.51
N ALA A 198 7.20 -1.29 -32.20
CA ALA A 198 5.88 -1.39 -32.81
C ALA A 198 4.99 -0.22 -32.37
N ALA A 199 5.04 0.13 -31.08
CA ALA A 199 4.24 1.20 -30.49
C ALA A 199 4.68 2.61 -30.90
N SER A 200 5.94 2.81 -31.35
CA SER A 200 6.50 4.13 -31.63
C SER A 200 5.85 4.91 -32.79
N HIS A 201 4.99 4.27 -33.58
CA HIS A 201 4.20 4.95 -34.61
C HIS A 201 3.00 5.73 -34.06
N ASN A 202 2.67 5.53 -32.77
CA ASN A 202 1.59 6.25 -32.10
C ASN A 202 2.11 7.55 -31.46
N PRO A 203 1.22 8.50 -31.11
CA PRO A 203 1.57 9.68 -30.32
C PRO A 203 2.32 9.30 -29.03
N ALA A 204 3.24 10.16 -28.56
CA ALA A 204 4.20 9.86 -27.49
C ALA A 204 3.57 9.19 -26.25
N ASN A 205 2.44 9.71 -25.77
CA ASN A 205 1.72 9.16 -24.61
C ASN A 205 1.17 7.75 -24.89
N GLN A 206 0.61 7.52 -26.08
CA GLN A 206 0.07 6.22 -26.48
C GLN A 206 1.18 5.18 -26.76
N ALA A 207 2.30 5.62 -27.33
CA ALA A 207 3.47 4.78 -27.59
C ALA A 207 4.09 4.22 -26.30
N ALA A 208 4.00 4.98 -25.20
CA ALA A 208 4.43 4.56 -23.87
C ALA A 208 3.36 3.73 -23.13
N LEU A 209 2.07 4.02 -23.33
CA LEU A 209 0.97 3.31 -22.67
C LEU A 209 0.89 1.84 -23.09
N LEU A 210 1.02 1.54 -24.38
CA LEU A 210 0.85 0.16 -24.87
C LEU A 210 1.84 -0.83 -24.24
N PRO A 211 3.17 -0.58 -24.21
CA PRO A 211 4.10 -1.44 -23.48
C PRO A 211 3.83 -1.51 -21.97
N SER A 212 3.38 -0.40 -21.36
CA SER A 212 3.06 -0.38 -19.93
C SER A 212 1.88 -1.31 -19.60
N LEU A 213 0.81 -1.30 -20.39
CA LEU A 213 -0.38 -2.12 -20.17
C LEU A 213 -0.11 -3.60 -20.43
N VAL A 214 0.63 -3.93 -21.49
CA VAL A 214 0.80 -5.32 -21.94
C VAL A 214 1.87 -6.06 -21.15
N VAL A 215 3.00 -5.40 -20.86
CA VAL A 215 4.18 -6.04 -20.24
C VAL A 215 4.71 -5.31 -19.00
N GLY A 216 4.04 -4.25 -18.53
CA GLY A 216 4.42 -3.51 -17.32
C GLY A 216 5.58 -2.56 -17.53
N ASP A 217 5.89 -2.27 -18.79
CA ASP A 217 7.02 -1.44 -19.12
C ASP A 217 6.68 0.05 -18.97
N THR A 218 6.98 0.57 -17.78
CA THR A 218 6.70 1.96 -17.39
C THR A 218 7.84 2.92 -17.74
N SER A 219 8.92 2.46 -18.40
CA SER A 219 10.13 3.28 -18.61
C SER A 219 9.92 4.49 -19.51
N GLY A 220 8.87 4.48 -20.33
CA GLY A 220 8.54 5.56 -21.27
C GLY A 220 7.37 6.44 -20.85
N LEU A 221 6.73 6.18 -19.71
CA LEU A 221 5.58 6.97 -19.27
C LEU A 221 6.02 8.35 -18.80
N ASP A 222 5.32 9.37 -19.28
CA ASP A 222 5.55 10.75 -18.88
C ASP A 222 5.00 11.03 -17.46
N ALA A 223 5.57 12.02 -16.77
CA ALA A 223 5.19 12.36 -15.39
C ALA A 223 3.74 12.83 -15.29
N ASP A 224 3.29 13.63 -16.24
CA ASP A 224 1.93 14.20 -16.25
C ASP A 224 0.92 13.06 -16.42
N LEU A 225 1.19 12.13 -17.34
CA LEU A 225 0.39 10.94 -17.54
C LEU A 225 0.38 10.01 -16.31
N VAL A 226 1.53 9.84 -15.64
CA VAL A 226 1.57 9.10 -14.37
C VAL A 226 0.78 9.83 -13.27
N GLY A 227 0.80 11.17 -13.27
CA GLY A 227 -0.04 12.02 -12.43
C GLY A 227 -1.52 11.77 -12.68
N ASP A 228 -1.97 11.82 -13.93
CA ASP A 228 -3.35 11.55 -14.33
C ASP A 228 -3.80 10.15 -13.91
N PHE A 229 -2.96 9.13 -14.10
CA PHE A 229 -3.25 7.76 -13.66
C PHE A 229 -3.28 7.60 -12.15
N LYS A 230 -2.57 8.45 -11.39
CA LYS A 230 -2.68 8.49 -9.92
C LYS A 230 -3.95 9.19 -9.49
N THR A 231 -4.25 10.35 -10.06
CA THR A 231 -5.45 11.15 -9.76
C THR A 231 -6.74 10.39 -10.10
N THR A 232 -6.73 9.59 -11.17
CA THR A 232 -7.87 8.76 -11.58
C THR A 232 -7.92 7.37 -10.92
N GLY A 233 -6.95 7.04 -10.06
CA GLY A 233 -6.84 5.71 -9.42
C GLY A 233 -6.52 4.57 -10.40
N LEU A 234 -6.15 4.87 -11.65
CA LEU A 234 -5.86 3.89 -12.70
C LEU A 234 -4.41 3.39 -12.69
N THR A 235 -3.61 3.75 -11.69
CA THR A 235 -2.20 3.31 -11.56
C THR A 235 -2.05 1.78 -11.61
N HIS A 236 -3.08 1.02 -11.23
CA HIS A 236 -3.10 -0.45 -11.33
C HIS A 236 -3.17 -1.00 -12.76
N LEU A 237 -3.40 -0.17 -13.77
CA LEU A 237 -3.38 -0.58 -15.18
C LEU A 237 -1.97 -0.56 -15.76
N THR A 238 -1.13 0.40 -15.34
CA THR A 238 0.25 0.55 -15.83
C THR A 238 1.22 -0.46 -15.19
N ALA A 239 0.86 -0.99 -14.02
CA ALA A 239 1.50 -2.17 -13.43
C ALA A 239 0.67 -3.41 -13.78
N VAL A 240 1.14 -4.24 -14.71
CA VAL A 240 0.44 -5.44 -15.24
C VAL A 240 -0.49 -6.07 -14.22
N SER A 241 -1.79 -5.97 -14.48
CA SER A 241 -2.83 -6.46 -13.58
C SER A 241 -3.12 -7.95 -13.82
N GLY A 242 -3.78 -8.59 -12.85
CA GLY A 242 -4.15 -10.01 -12.97
C GLY A 242 -5.19 -10.30 -14.06
N SER A 243 -5.94 -9.29 -14.51
CA SER A 243 -6.82 -9.42 -15.67
C SER A 243 -6.03 -9.57 -16.97
N ASN A 244 -4.86 -8.94 -17.12
CA ASN A 244 -4.04 -9.06 -18.33
C ASN A 244 -3.53 -10.50 -18.54
N LEU A 245 -3.07 -11.14 -17.46
CA LEU A 245 -2.71 -12.56 -17.48
C LEU A 245 -3.93 -13.44 -17.81
N SER A 246 -5.08 -13.14 -17.21
CA SER A 246 -6.32 -13.89 -17.42
C SER A 246 -6.79 -13.82 -18.88
N LEU A 247 -6.80 -12.61 -19.47
CA LEU A 247 -7.15 -12.39 -20.87
C LEU A 247 -6.16 -13.09 -21.81
N THR A 248 -4.86 -12.99 -21.52
CA THR A 248 -3.81 -13.67 -22.29
C THR A 248 -4.02 -15.19 -22.26
N LEU A 249 -4.35 -15.76 -21.10
CA LEU A 249 -4.62 -17.17 -20.96
C LEU A 249 -5.89 -17.61 -21.68
N VAL A 250 -6.97 -16.83 -21.60
CA VAL A 250 -8.22 -17.11 -22.32
C VAL A 250 -7.97 -17.14 -23.82
N PHE A 251 -7.26 -16.14 -24.35
CA PHE A 251 -6.89 -16.09 -25.76
C PHE A 251 -6.02 -17.28 -26.16
N LEU A 252 -4.95 -17.53 -25.42
CA LEU A 252 -4.00 -18.61 -25.68
C LEU A 252 -4.66 -20.00 -25.62
N LEU A 253 -5.58 -20.20 -24.69
CA LEU A 253 -6.40 -21.42 -24.59
C LEU A 253 -7.38 -21.55 -25.76
N ALA A 254 -8.05 -20.46 -26.15
CA ALA A 254 -8.96 -20.46 -27.29
C ALA A 254 -8.21 -20.79 -28.59
N SER A 255 -7.05 -20.16 -28.83
CA SER A 255 -6.19 -20.43 -29.99
C SER A 255 -5.67 -21.86 -29.98
N ALA A 256 -5.22 -22.38 -28.83
CA ALA A 256 -4.75 -23.76 -28.72
C ALA A 256 -5.85 -24.78 -29.07
N ARG A 257 -7.08 -24.53 -28.62
CA ARG A 257 -8.23 -25.39 -28.94
C ARG A 257 -8.66 -25.27 -30.40
N TRP A 258 -8.60 -24.07 -30.97
CA TRP A 258 -8.87 -23.84 -32.38
C TRP A 258 -7.86 -24.56 -33.27
N ALA A 259 -6.59 -24.59 -32.88
CA ALA A 259 -5.54 -25.37 -33.54
C ALA A 259 -5.64 -26.89 -33.33
N GLY A 260 -6.71 -27.39 -32.69
CA GLY A 260 -6.95 -28.82 -32.50
C GLY A 260 -6.19 -29.47 -31.34
N LEU A 261 -5.45 -28.70 -30.52
CA LEU A 261 -4.74 -29.25 -29.37
C LEU A 261 -5.76 -29.73 -28.31
N ARG A 262 -5.55 -30.94 -27.80
CA ARG A 262 -6.43 -31.59 -26.83
C ARG A 262 -5.66 -32.18 -25.65
N GLY A 263 -6.35 -32.32 -24.53
CA GLY A 263 -5.84 -32.99 -23.34
C GLY A 263 -4.61 -32.31 -22.75
N TRP A 264 -3.51 -33.06 -22.64
CA TRP A 264 -2.28 -32.62 -21.96
C TRP A 264 -1.58 -31.46 -22.66
N TRP A 265 -1.71 -31.34 -23.98
CA TRP A 265 -1.09 -30.26 -24.74
C TRP A 265 -1.69 -28.88 -24.41
N VAL A 266 -3.00 -28.80 -24.21
CA VAL A 266 -3.66 -27.55 -23.77
C VAL A 266 -3.13 -27.13 -22.40
N ARG A 267 -2.89 -28.09 -21.50
CA ARG A 267 -2.31 -27.83 -20.17
C ARG A 267 -0.86 -27.36 -20.28
N GLY A 268 -0.06 -28.02 -21.12
CA GLY A 268 1.32 -27.62 -21.40
C GLY A 268 1.39 -26.20 -21.95
N VAL A 269 0.50 -25.86 -22.89
CA VAL A 269 0.39 -24.52 -23.45
C VAL A 269 -0.03 -23.50 -22.38
N SER A 270 -0.98 -23.82 -21.49
CA SER A 270 -1.33 -22.92 -20.38
C SER A 270 -0.17 -22.68 -19.42
N ILE A 271 0.49 -23.73 -18.94
CA ILE A 271 1.61 -23.62 -17.99
C ILE A 271 2.78 -22.88 -18.63
N GLY A 272 3.13 -23.24 -19.87
CA GLY A 272 4.15 -22.56 -20.65
C GLY A 272 3.81 -21.08 -20.89
N GLY A 273 2.54 -20.77 -21.18
CA GLY A 273 2.04 -19.41 -21.38
C GLY A 273 2.13 -18.57 -20.10
N VAL A 274 1.76 -19.12 -18.94
CA VAL A 274 1.95 -18.46 -17.65
C VAL A 274 3.43 -18.18 -17.37
N ILE A 275 4.30 -19.18 -17.53
CA ILE A 275 5.74 -19.03 -17.30
C ILE A 275 6.32 -17.96 -18.23
N ALA A 276 5.98 -18.03 -19.52
CA ALA A 276 6.41 -17.05 -20.51
C ALA A 276 5.93 -15.63 -20.16
N PHE A 277 4.66 -15.48 -19.75
CA PHE A 277 4.11 -14.20 -19.33
C PHE A 277 4.85 -13.62 -18.12
N VAL A 278 5.09 -14.42 -17.07
CA VAL A 278 5.82 -14.01 -15.86
C VAL A 278 7.24 -13.56 -16.21
N VAL A 279 7.92 -14.32 -17.06
CA VAL A 279 9.29 -14.01 -17.51
C VAL A 279 9.32 -12.74 -18.36
N ILE A 280 8.37 -12.57 -19.28
CA ILE A 280 8.24 -11.37 -20.12
C ILE A 280 7.92 -10.14 -19.27
N CYS A 281 7.05 -10.28 -18.27
CA CYS A 281 6.68 -9.23 -17.32
C CYS A 281 7.71 -9.06 -16.19
N ARG A 282 8.84 -9.78 -16.23
CA ARG A 282 9.96 -9.68 -15.29
C ARG A 282 9.61 -9.92 -13.82
N ALA A 283 8.64 -10.78 -13.58
CA ALA A 283 8.21 -11.21 -12.24
C ALA A 283 7.98 -10.05 -11.27
N GLU A 284 7.38 -8.95 -11.73
CA GLU A 284 6.96 -7.88 -10.84
C GLU A 284 6.06 -8.42 -9.71
N PRO A 285 6.12 -7.85 -8.49
CA PRO A 285 5.33 -8.34 -7.37
C PRO A 285 3.83 -8.44 -7.66
N SER A 286 3.29 -7.55 -8.48
CA SER A 286 1.90 -7.57 -8.98
C SER A 286 1.63 -8.81 -9.84
N VAL A 287 2.53 -9.10 -10.79
CA VAL A 287 2.46 -10.25 -11.70
C VAL A 287 2.54 -11.56 -10.94
N VAL A 288 3.43 -11.67 -9.96
CA VAL A 288 3.56 -12.89 -9.15
C VAL A 288 2.27 -13.19 -8.38
N ARG A 289 1.63 -12.17 -7.78
CA ARG A 289 0.33 -12.31 -7.11
C ARG A 289 -0.78 -12.68 -8.09
N ALA A 290 -0.83 -11.99 -9.24
CA ALA A 290 -1.76 -12.28 -10.32
C ALA A 290 -1.63 -13.72 -10.85
N THR A 291 -0.40 -14.20 -11.03
CA THR A 291 -0.11 -15.56 -11.46
C THR A 291 -0.52 -16.60 -10.44
N ALA A 292 -0.30 -16.35 -9.15
CA ALA A 292 -0.80 -17.23 -8.10
C ALA A 292 -2.33 -17.35 -8.15
N MET A 293 -3.05 -16.22 -8.29
CA MET A 293 -4.51 -16.22 -8.44
C MET A 293 -4.96 -16.88 -9.75
N GLY A 294 -4.25 -16.65 -10.86
CA GLY A 294 -4.53 -17.24 -12.16
C GLY A 294 -4.32 -18.75 -12.20
N LEU A 295 -3.30 -19.27 -11.51
CA LEU A 295 -3.07 -20.71 -11.35
C LEU A 295 -4.17 -21.35 -10.48
N VAL A 296 -4.61 -20.66 -9.43
CA VAL A 296 -5.77 -21.07 -8.61
C VAL A 296 -7.06 -21.04 -9.44
N ALA A 297 -7.25 -20.04 -10.30
CA ALA A 297 -8.39 -19.94 -11.20
C ALA A 297 -8.37 -21.02 -12.29
N LEU A 298 -7.20 -21.36 -12.84
CA LEU A 298 -7.04 -22.45 -13.82
C LEU A 298 -7.28 -23.84 -13.19
N ALA A 299 -6.80 -24.05 -11.96
CA ALA A 299 -7.17 -25.21 -11.16
C ALA A 299 -8.68 -25.21 -10.87
N GLY A 300 -9.21 -24.01 -10.59
CA GLY A 300 -10.61 -23.72 -10.31
C GLY A 300 -11.52 -24.11 -11.46
N LEU A 301 -11.24 -23.63 -12.67
CA LEU A 301 -11.99 -23.86 -13.93
C LEU A 301 -11.96 -25.31 -14.43
N GLY A 302 -11.39 -26.24 -13.67
CA GLY A 302 -11.45 -27.67 -13.96
C GLY A 302 -10.53 -28.09 -15.11
N VAL A 303 -9.50 -27.31 -15.44
CA VAL A 303 -8.44 -27.74 -16.39
C VAL A 303 -7.70 -28.97 -15.85
N ALA A 304 -7.63 -29.11 -14.52
CA ALA A 304 -7.15 -30.30 -13.81
C ALA A 304 -8.24 -31.37 -13.56
N GLY A 305 -9.52 -31.08 -13.84
CA GLY A 305 -10.58 -32.09 -13.85
C GLY A 305 -12.00 -31.55 -13.73
N GLY A 306 -12.80 -31.68 -14.81
CA GLY A 306 -14.26 -31.65 -14.83
C GLY A 306 -14.97 -30.31 -14.53
N ARG A 307 -15.98 -29.97 -15.36
CA ARG A 307 -16.83 -28.76 -15.23
C ARG A 307 -17.47 -28.56 -13.85
N ALA A 308 -17.79 -29.64 -13.13
CA ALA A 308 -18.41 -29.58 -11.81
C ALA A 308 -17.47 -29.10 -10.69
N ARG A 309 -16.14 -29.23 -10.85
CA ARG A 309 -15.14 -28.67 -9.93
C ARG A 309 -14.89 -27.19 -10.21
N GLY A 310 -14.93 -26.82 -11.50
CA GLY A 310 -15.12 -25.47 -12.06
C GLY A 310 -15.90 -24.50 -11.19
N LEU A 311 -17.20 -24.79 -11.12
CA LEU A 311 -18.21 -23.97 -10.48
C LEU A 311 -17.99 -23.85 -8.96
N ARG A 312 -17.51 -24.91 -8.32
CA ARG A 312 -17.26 -24.94 -6.87
C ARG A 312 -16.18 -23.96 -6.44
N HIS A 313 -15.07 -23.88 -7.19
CA HIS A 313 -13.98 -22.96 -6.86
C HIS A 313 -14.35 -21.50 -7.13
N ALA A 314 -15.15 -21.24 -8.17
CA ALA A 314 -15.72 -19.92 -8.41
C ALA A 314 -16.65 -19.48 -7.27
N CYS A 315 -17.53 -20.36 -6.77
CA CYS A 315 -18.38 -20.06 -5.62
C CYS A 315 -17.57 -19.74 -4.35
N VAL A 316 -16.45 -20.42 -4.10
CA VAL A 316 -15.58 -20.13 -2.94
C VAL A 316 -14.88 -18.77 -3.10
N ALA A 317 -14.38 -18.46 -4.30
CA ALA A 317 -13.76 -17.16 -4.56
C ALA A 317 -14.77 -16.02 -4.39
N VAL A 318 -16.00 -16.19 -4.90
CA VAL A 318 -17.09 -15.23 -4.71
C VAL A 318 -17.46 -15.10 -3.23
N ALA A 319 -17.61 -16.21 -2.51
CA ALA A 319 -17.91 -16.18 -1.07
C ALA A 319 -16.81 -15.49 -0.25
N ALA A 320 -15.53 -15.67 -0.60
CA ALA A 320 -14.42 -14.99 0.05
C ALA A 320 -14.40 -13.48 -0.24
N LEU A 321 -14.69 -13.07 -1.49
CA LEU A 321 -14.83 -11.66 -1.85
C LEU A 321 -16.01 -11.00 -1.13
N VAL A 322 -17.14 -11.71 -1.03
CA VAL A 322 -18.31 -11.26 -0.27
C VAL A 322 -17.97 -11.15 1.22
N LEU A 323 -17.27 -12.13 1.80
CA LEU A 323 -16.85 -12.06 3.21
C LEU A 323 -15.90 -10.88 3.48
N LEU A 324 -14.92 -10.65 2.60
CA LEU A 324 -14.02 -9.51 2.71
C LEU A 324 -14.77 -8.18 2.59
N ALA A 325 -15.74 -8.11 1.67
CA ALA A 325 -16.63 -6.97 1.54
C ALA A 325 -17.39 -6.73 2.85
N LEU A 326 -18.02 -7.77 3.41
CA LEU A 326 -18.77 -7.68 4.67
C LEU A 326 -17.87 -7.21 5.82
N ILE A 327 -16.64 -7.73 5.95
CA ILE A 327 -15.70 -7.29 6.98
C ILE A 327 -15.35 -5.81 6.83
N ASN A 328 -15.06 -5.34 5.62
CA ASN A 328 -14.72 -3.93 5.38
C ASN A 328 -15.93 -2.99 5.53
N SER A 329 -17.13 -3.48 5.21
CA SER A 329 -18.36 -2.70 5.32
C SER A 329 -18.81 -2.58 6.78
N PHE A 330 -18.76 -3.66 7.56
CA PHE A 330 -19.40 -3.75 8.87
C PHE A 330 -18.46 -3.85 10.07
N VAL A 331 -17.23 -4.36 9.91
CA VAL A 331 -16.34 -4.63 11.05
C VAL A 331 -15.33 -3.50 11.24
N GLY A 332 -14.51 -3.27 10.22
CA GLY A 332 -13.47 -2.27 10.32
C GLY A 332 -12.68 -2.13 9.04
N ARG A 333 -12.04 -0.97 8.90
CA ARG A 333 -11.36 -0.59 7.67
C ARG A 333 -9.98 -0.02 7.96
N LEU A 334 -9.05 -0.30 7.07
CA LEU A 334 -7.72 0.31 7.08
C LEU A 334 -7.72 1.63 6.32
N TYR A 335 -7.23 2.68 6.96
CA TYR A 335 -6.99 3.99 6.36
C TYR A 335 -5.51 4.33 6.40
N GLN A 336 -5.06 5.19 5.48
CA GLN A 336 -3.73 5.79 5.50
C GLN A 336 -3.86 7.27 5.86
N ILE A 337 -2.99 7.75 6.75
CA ILE A 337 -2.96 9.15 7.20
C ILE A 337 -2.08 9.97 6.26
N PRO A 338 -2.65 10.97 5.53
CA PRO A 338 -1.91 11.76 4.56
C PRO A 338 -1.41 13.10 5.10
N SER A 339 -1.76 13.49 6.34
CA SER A 339 -1.49 14.83 6.88
C SER A 339 -0.96 14.81 8.31
N GLU A 340 -0.31 15.91 8.70
CA GLU A 340 0.35 16.11 10.01
C GLU A 340 -0.60 16.61 11.11
N SER A 341 -1.89 16.77 10.81
CA SER A 341 -2.86 17.40 11.73
C SER A 341 -3.12 16.63 13.03
N MET A 342 -2.71 15.37 13.09
CA MET A 342 -2.85 14.48 14.24
C MET A 342 -1.50 14.10 14.87
N GLU A 343 -0.42 14.79 14.50
CA GLU A 343 0.88 14.65 15.20
C GLU A 343 0.74 15.06 16.67
N PRO A 344 1.38 14.38 17.63
CA PRO A 344 2.26 13.20 17.47
C PRO A 344 1.52 11.85 17.48
N THR A 345 0.20 11.85 17.70
CA THR A 345 -0.60 10.62 17.86
C THR A 345 -0.58 9.75 16.61
N LEU A 346 -0.88 10.37 15.47
CA LEU A 346 -0.87 9.77 14.13
C LEU A 346 0.03 10.59 13.21
N HIS A 347 1.01 9.93 12.61
CA HIS A 347 1.92 10.61 11.71
C HIS A 347 1.42 10.52 10.27
N GLY A 348 1.40 11.64 9.59
CA GLY A 348 1.16 11.73 8.16
C GLY A 348 2.03 12.81 7.57
N CYS A 349 2.24 12.79 6.27
CA CYS A 349 2.90 13.88 5.55
C CYS A 349 2.47 13.87 4.09
N GLU A 350 2.51 15.06 3.48
CA GLU A 350 2.14 15.20 2.08
C GLU A 350 3.19 14.52 1.19
N GLY A 351 2.76 13.55 0.39
CA GLY A 351 3.62 12.83 -0.55
C GLY A 351 4.51 11.72 0.05
N CYS A 352 4.33 11.38 1.33
CA CYS A 352 5.03 10.29 2.00
C CYS A 352 4.09 9.10 2.33
N THR A 353 4.62 8.03 2.93
CA THR A 353 3.81 6.94 3.49
C THR A 353 3.59 7.16 4.99
N GLY A 354 2.51 7.84 5.36
CA GLY A 354 2.09 8.01 6.75
C GLY A 354 1.55 6.73 7.40
N ASP A 355 1.04 6.87 8.62
CA ASP A 355 0.49 5.78 9.41
C ASP A 355 -0.67 5.11 8.68
N ARG A 356 -0.75 3.78 8.80
CA ARG A 356 -1.98 3.06 8.49
C ARG A 356 -2.67 2.72 9.77
N ILE A 357 -3.92 3.13 9.87
CA ILE A 357 -4.74 2.95 11.05
C ILE A 357 -5.87 1.96 10.77
N PHE A 358 -6.23 1.20 11.80
CA PHE A 358 -7.43 0.39 11.81
C PHE A 358 -8.55 1.17 12.48
N VAL A 359 -9.64 1.34 11.75
CA VAL A 359 -10.86 1.99 12.20
C VAL A 359 -11.90 0.92 12.47
N ASN A 360 -12.33 0.81 13.72
CA ASN A 360 -13.42 -0.07 14.13
C ASN A 360 -14.75 0.65 13.94
N LYS A 361 -15.60 0.09 13.08
CA LYS A 361 -16.94 0.64 12.80
C LYS A 361 -17.97 0.21 13.83
N ILE A 362 -17.73 -0.90 14.51
CA ILE A 362 -18.63 -1.48 15.53
C ILE A 362 -18.56 -0.69 16.84
N SER A 363 -17.51 0.12 17.06
CA SER A 363 -17.31 0.84 18.33
C SER A 363 -18.50 1.71 18.73
N TYR A 364 -19.21 2.28 17.76
CA TYR A 364 -20.37 3.15 17.96
C TYR A 364 -21.69 2.52 17.48
N ASP A 365 -21.67 1.24 17.10
CA ASP A 365 -22.89 0.47 16.87
C ASP A 365 -23.51 0.04 18.22
N PHE A 366 -24.81 -0.26 18.20
CA PHE A 366 -25.59 -0.75 19.35
C PHE A 366 -25.75 0.26 20.51
N GLY A 367 -25.87 1.55 20.19
CA GLY A 367 -26.19 2.60 21.17
C GLY A 367 -25.00 3.12 21.97
N ARG A 368 -23.78 2.91 21.48
CA ARG A 368 -22.57 3.58 22.00
C ARG A 368 -22.30 4.85 21.21
N HIS A 369 -21.96 5.92 21.89
CA HIS A 369 -21.69 7.22 21.28
C HIS A 369 -20.20 7.56 21.37
N PRO A 370 -19.66 8.41 20.49
CA PRO A 370 -18.31 8.95 20.62
C PRO A 370 -18.15 9.71 21.94
N GLU A 371 -17.08 9.39 22.68
CA GLU A 371 -16.79 10.02 23.98
C GLU A 371 -15.63 11.03 23.85
N PRO A 372 -15.55 12.06 24.72
CA PRO A 372 -14.40 12.94 24.78
C PRO A 372 -13.09 12.15 24.94
N GLY A 373 -12.10 12.49 24.11
CA GLY A 373 -10.83 11.79 24.04
C GLY A 373 -10.74 10.76 22.90
N ASP A 374 -11.86 10.33 22.32
CA ASP A 374 -11.84 9.39 21.21
C ASP A 374 -11.22 10.00 19.94
N VAL A 375 -10.36 9.23 19.27
CA VAL A 375 -9.89 9.56 17.92
C VAL A 375 -10.81 8.86 16.93
N VAL A 376 -11.50 9.62 16.09
CA VAL A 376 -12.52 9.10 15.17
C VAL A 376 -12.23 9.49 13.74
N VAL A 377 -12.66 8.63 12.82
CA VAL A 377 -12.71 8.92 11.40
C VAL A 377 -14.14 9.29 11.04
N PHE A 378 -14.33 10.38 10.30
CA PHE A 378 -15.64 10.91 9.94
C PHE A 378 -15.63 11.52 8.53
N VAL A 379 -16.82 11.65 7.95
CA VAL A 379 -17.02 12.39 6.70
C VAL A 379 -17.25 13.86 7.04
N GLY A 380 -16.40 14.74 6.52
CA GLY A 380 -16.55 16.18 6.75
C GLY A 380 -17.91 16.70 6.24
N PRO A 381 -18.56 17.66 6.95
CA PRO A 381 -19.71 18.39 6.42
C PRO A 381 -19.43 19.01 5.04
N ASP A 382 -20.46 19.32 4.27
CA ASP A 382 -20.29 19.88 2.92
C ASP A 382 -19.51 21.20 2.92
N SER A 383 -19.66 22.02 3.96
CA SER A 383 -18.89 23.25 4.19
C SER A 383 -17.40 23.04 4.49
N TRP A 384 -16.97 21.80 4.75
CA TRP A 384 -15.57 21.44 4.97
C TRP A 384 -14.90 20.91 3.69
N ASN A 385 -15.64 20.86 2.58
CA ASN A 385 -15.22 20.27 1.30
C ASN A 385 -14.53 21.23 0.32
N ASP A 386 -14.05 22.40 0.76
CA ASP A 386 -13.45 23.44 -0.10
C ASP A 386 -12.28 22.96 -1.00
N ARG A 387 -11.68 21.81 -0.70
CA ARG A 387 -10.59 21.20 -1.48
C ARG A 387 -10.90 19.79 -1.99
N TYR A 388 -12.13 19.29 -1.81
CA TYR A 388 -12.51 17.95 -2.24
C TYR A 388 -12.97 17.95 -3.70
N VAL A 389 -12.26 17.21 -4.55
CA VAL A 389 -12.68 16.97 -5.94
C VAL A 389 -13.01 15.49 -6.08
N SER A 390 -14.26 15.19 -6.45
CA SER A 390 -14.70 13.82 -6.72
C SER A 390 -13.82 13.19 -7.79
N GLN A 391 -13.30 11.99 -7.52
CA GLN A 391 -12.49 11.22 -8.47
C GLN A 391 -13.34 10.26 -9.31
N ARG A 392 -14.69 10.38 -9.24
CA ARG A 392 -15.60 9.51 -9.98
C ARG A 392 -15.70 9.94 -11.43
N SER A 393 -15.83 8.94 -12.31
CA SER A 393 -15.97 9.16 -13.74
C SER A 393 -17.33 9.80 -14.08
N ASP A 394 -17.33 10.80 -14.97
CA ASP A 394 -18.57 11.44 -15.48
C ASP A 394 -19.52 10.47 -16.21
N ASN A 395 -18.98 9.37 -16.74
CA ASN A 395 -19.80 8.31 -17.35
C ASN A 395 -20.59 7.53 -16.28
N GLY A 396 -21.94 7.60 -16.36
CA GLY A 396 -22.85 7.00 -15.38
C GLY A 396 -22.70 5.49 -15.15
N VAL A 397 -22.31 4.72 -16.16
CA VAL A 397 -22.08 3.26 -16.02
C VAL A 397 -20.79 3.01 -15.23
N LYS A 398 -19.71 3.74 -15.55
CA LYS A 398 -18.44 3.64 -14.82
C LYS A 398 -18.58 4.11 -13.38
N ARG A 399 -19.33 5.19 -13.15
CA ARG A 399 -19.68 5.67 -11.80
C ARG A 399 -20.44 4.62 -11.01
N GLY A 400 -21.43 3.95 -11.61
CA GLY A 400 -22.15 2.84 -10.98
C GLY A 400 -21.24 1.68 -10.57
N VAL A 401 -20.30 1.28 -11.43
CA VAL A 401 -19.31 0.23 -11.11
C VAL A 401 -18.33 0.69 -10.03
N GLN A 402 -17.81 1.91 -10.10
CA GLN A 402 -16.89 2.46 -9.09
C GLN A 402 -17.58 2.55 -7.72
N ASN A 403 -18.85 2.96 -7.67
CA ASN A 403 -19.64 3.02 -6.44
C ASN A 403 -19.94 1.61 -5.88
N GLY A 404 -20.26 0.65 -6.75
CA GLY A 404 -20.42 -0.75 -6.33
C GLY A 404 -19.12 -1.35 -5.78
N LEU A 405 -17.98 -1.05 -6.40
CA LEU A 405 -16.66 -1.49 -5.95
C LEU A 405 -16.20 -0.78 -4.67
N SER A 406 -16.61 0.48 -4.44
CA SER A 406 -16.29 1.19 -3.20
C SER A 406 -17.09 0.66 -2.00
N TYR A 407 -18.33 0.24 -2.23
CA TYR A 407 -19.16 -0.39 -1.21
C TYR A 407 -18.52 -1.66 -0.63
N ILE A 408 -17.82 -2.44 -1.48
CA ILE A 408 -17.10 -3.66 -1.08
C ILE A 408 -15.62 -3.41 -0.73
N GLY A 409 -15.20 -2.15 -0.64
CA GLY A 409 -13.84 -1.76 -0.20
C GLY A 409 -12.72 -2.02 -1.21
N ILE A 410 -13.05 -2.29 -2.48
CA ILE A 410 -12.06 -2.50 -3.56
C ILE A 410 -11.58 -1.16 -4.13
N VAL A 411 -12.44 -0.14 -4.13
CA VAL A 411 -12.12 1.24 -4.52
C VAL A 411 -12.35 2.17 -3.31
N ALA A 412 -11.59 3.26 -3.19
CA ALA A 412 -11.82 4.25 -2.13
C ALA A 412 -13.24 4.88 -2.26
N PRO A 413 -13.95 5.17 -1.15
CA PRO A 413 -15.19 5.93 -1.18
C PRO A 413 -14.92 7.30 -1.76
N ASP A 414 -15.95 7.87 -2.39
CA ASP A 414 -15.88 9.22 -2.94
C ASP A 414 -16.36 10.21 -1.88
N GLU A 415 -15.62 10.31 -0.78
CA GLU A 415 -15.99 11.10 0.40
C GLU A 415 -14.74 11.75 1.02
N ASN A 416 -14.88 12.97 1.53
CA ASN A 416 -13.82 13.66 2.28
C ASN A 416 -13.72 13.09 3.71
N THR A 417 -12.94 12.02 3.84
CA THR A 417 -12.75 11.34 5.12
C THR A 417 -11.63 12.01 5.93
N LEU A 418 -11.96 12.52 7.11
CA LEU A 418 -11.07 13.19 8.03
C LEU A 418 -10.86 12.36 9.31
N VAL A 419 -9.76 12.64 10.03
CA VAL A 419 -9.48 12.05 11.35
C VAL A 419 -9.17 13.16 12.34
N LYS A 420 -9.87 13.17 13.48
CA LYS A 420 -9.74 14.16 14.56
C LYS A 420 -10.05 13.52 15.92
N ARG A 421 -9.74 14.22 17.01
CA ARG A 421 -10.11 13.84 18.36
C ARG A 421 -11.39 14.55 18.79
N VAL A 422 -12.31 13.82 19.42
CA VAL A 422 -13.49 14.38 20.05
C VAL A 422 -13.09 15.11 21.32
N ILE A 423 -13.39 16.40 21.40
CA ILE A 423 -13.07 17.24 22.57
C ILE A 423 -14.31 17.50 23.42
N ALA A 424 -15.48 17.67 22.79
CA ALA A 424 -16.76 17.86 23.47
C ALA A 424 -17.91 17.22 22.67
N THR A 425 -18.93 16.77 23.38
CA THR A 425 -20.15 16.14 22.82
C THR A 425 -21.37 17.03 23.05
N GLY A 426 -22.52 16.66 22.47
CA GLY A 426 -23.78 17.39 22.61
C GLY A 426 -24.11 17.80 24.06
N GLY A 427 -24.55 19.05 24.22
CA GLY A 427 -24.89 19.68 25.49
C GLY A 427 -23.73 20.39 26.19
N GLN A 428 -22.48 20.06 25.85
CA GLN A 428 -21.30 20.69 26.44
C GLN A 428 -20.99 22.04 25.77
N THR A 429 -20.36 22.96 26.52
CA THR A 429 -19.88 24.25 25.99
C THR A 429 -18.37 24.29 25.94
N VAL A 430 -17.80 24.57 24.76
CA VAL A 430 -16.36 24.64 24.52
C VAL A 430 -15.91 26.06 24.20
N SER A 431 -14.77 26.48 24.74
CA SER A 431 -14.17 27.79 24.48
C SER A 431 -12.66 27.80 24.67
N CYS A 432 -12.01 28.82 24.12
CA CYS A 432 -10.70 29.26 24.58
C CYS A 432 -10.59 30.76 24.36
N GLN A 433 -10.62 31.54 25.45
CA GLN A 433 -10.64 32.99 25.45
C GLN A 433 -9.35 33.58 26.04
N ALA A 434 -9.20 34.90 25.94
CA ALA A 434 -8.04 35.60 26.48
C ALA A 434 -7.94 35.41 28.00
N GLY A 435 -6.82 34.84 28.46
CA GLY A 435 -6.57 34.54 29.87
C GLY A 435 -6.91 33.10 30.29
N ASP A 436 -7.53 32.30 29.43
CA ASP A 436 -7.77 30.89 29.71
C ASP A 436 -6.44 30.09 29.74
N PRO A 437 -6.30 29.11 30.64
CA PRO A 437 -5.11 28.27 30.74
C PRO A 437 -4.97 27.26 29.60
N GLY A 438 -6.04 27.03 28.84
CA GLY A 438 -6.11 26.06 27.75
C GLY A 438 -7.51 25.99 27.15
N ILE A 439 -7.79 24.91 26.41
CA ILE A 439 -9.15 24.64 25.92
C ILE A 439 -10.06 24.32 27.12
N MET A 440 -11.17 25.03 27.21
CA MET A 440 -12.15 24.87 28.28
C MET A 440 -13.38 24.13 27.77
N VAL A 441 -13.86 23.14 28.53
CA VAL A 441 -15.16 22.49 28.33
C VAL A 441 -15.96 22.58 29.62
N ASP A 442 -17.17 23.14 29.54
CA ASP A 442 -18.05 23.42 30.69
C ASP A 442 -17.34 24.18 31.82
N GLY A 443 -16.42 25.08 31.45
CA GLY A 443 -15.63 25.91 32.36
C GLY A 443 -14.44 25.19 33.02
N LYS A 444 -14.12 23.96 32.63
CA LYS A 444 -12.94 23.21 33.10
C LYS A 444 -11.90 23.06 31.99
N GLU A 445 -10.64 23.13 32.37
CA GLU A 445 -9.53 22.91 31.44
C GLU A 445 -9.46 21.45 30.99
N VAL A 446 -9.32 21.25 29.68
CA VAL A 446 -9.12 19.93 29.06
C VAL A 446 -7.66 19.52 29.12
N ASP A 447 -7.38 18.28 29.52
CA ASP A 447 -6.04 17.71 29.48
C ASP A 447 -5.48 17.82 28.05
N SER A 448 -4.32 18.46 27.92
CA SER A 448 -3.64 18.69 26.65
C SER A 448 -2.31 17.93 26.55
N SER A 449 -2.06 16.94 27.42
CA SER A 449 -0.82 16.14 27.45
C SER A 449 -0.50 15.36 26.17
N TYR A 450 -1.47 15.19 25.29
CA TYR A 450 -1.33 14.46 24.01
C TYR A 450 -1.05 15.37 22.80
N ILE A 451 -1.03 16.69 22.97
CA ILE A 451 -0.86 17.62 21.84
C ILE A 451 0.60 17.72 21.40
N GLN A 452 0.82 18.22 20.18
CA GLN A 452 2.15 18.49 19.66
C GLN A 452 2.84 19.64 20.40
N ASP A 453 3.98 19.34 21.04
CA ASP A 453 4.86 20.30 21.73
C ASP A 453 6.34 20.07 21.31
N PRO A 454 7.05 21.08 20.78
CA PRO A 454 6.61 22.45 20.50
C PRO A 454 5.58 22.52 19.36
N ALA A 455 4.80 23.60 19.35
CA ALA A 455 3.81 23.88 18.30
C ALA A 455 4.48 23.97 16.91
N THR A 456 3.76 23.48 15.89
CA THR A 456 4.27 23.44 14.50
C THR A 456 4.40 24.84 13.89
N TYR A 457 3.45 25.73 14.21
CA TYR A 457 3.44 27.11 13.73
C TYR A 457 3.28 28.06 14.93
N PRO A 458 3.90 29.25 14.89
CA PRO A 458 3.74 30.24 15.95
C PRO A 458 2.30 30.75 16.01
N VAL A 459 1.79 30.94 17.23
CA VAL A 459 0.48 31.56 17.44
C VAL A 459 0.62 33.08 17.45
N ASP A 460 -0.32 33.78 16.82
CA ASP A 460 -0.42 35.22 16.92
C ASP A 460 -0.97 35.63 18.29
N ALA A 461 -0.12 36.21 19.13
CA ALA A 461 -0.46 36.65 20.48
C ALA A 461 -1.51 37.78 20.50
N ALA A 462 -1.78 38.46 19.39
CA ALA A 462 -2.83 39.47 19.32
C ALA A 462 -4.24 38.86 19.22
N THR A 463 -4.34 37.65 18.68
CA THR A 463 -5.62 37.01 18.34
C THR A 463 -5.80 35.64 18.98
N GLY A 464 -4.79 35.13 19.68
CA GLY A 464 -4.79 33.81 20.30
C GLY A 464 -3.69 33.63 21.34
N SER A 465 -3.50 32.37 21.77
CA SER A 465 -2.44 31.99 22.70
C SER A 465 -1.93 30.59 22.43
N ASP A 466 -0.70 30.31 22.89
CA ASP A 466 -0.11 28.97 22.81
C ASP A 466 -0.95 27.93 23.58
N ALA A 467 -1.56 28.34 24.71
CA ALA A 467 -2.49 27.52 25.49
C ALA A 467 -3.72 27.09 24.69
N CYS A 468 -4.28 27.98 23.87
CA CYS A 468 -5.36 27.64 22.94
C CYS A 468 -4.89 26.84 21.71
N GLY A 469 -3.58 26.81 21.47
CA GLY A 469 -2.98 26.25 20.26
C GLY A 469 -3.52 26.90 18.98
N GLY A 470 -3.79 28.21 19.02
CA GLY A 470 -4.39 28.98 17.93
C GLY A 470 -5.15 30.22 18.38
N ALA A 471 -5.99 30.75 17.49
CA ALA A 471 -6.87 31.90 17.75
C ALA A 471 -7.92 31.59 18.83
N TYR A 472 -8.34 32.63 19.56
CA TYR A 472 -9.43 32.53 20.52
C TYR A 472 -10.75 32.19 19.83
N PHE A 473 -11.60 31.41 20.50
CA PHE A 473 -12.90 31.03 19.97
C PHE A 473 -13.92 30.75 21.08
N GLY A 474 -15.19 30.72 20.67
CA GLY A 474 -16.31 30.41 21.54
C GLY A 474 -16.67 31.52 22.53
N PRO A 475 -17.59 31.23 23.47
CA PRO A 475 -18.15 29.91 23.75
C PRO A 475 -19.05 29.35 22.64
N VAL A 476 -18.94 28.06 22.39
CA VAL A 476 -19.82 27.30 21.49
C VAL A 476 -20.48 26.18 22.29
N THR A 477 -21.81 26.18 22.37
CA THR A 477 -22.57 25.05 22.93
C THR A 477 -22.78 24.03 21.82
N VAL A 478 -22.26 22.82 22.01
CA VAL A 478 -22.35 21.73 21.03
C VAL A 478 -23.81 21.25 20.97
N PRO A 479 -24.48 21.30 19.80
CA PRO A 479 -25.84 20.80 19.68
C PRO A 479 -25.94 19.31 20.00
N ASP A 480 -27.12 18.86 20.46
CA ASP A 480 -27.37 17.44 20.68
C ASP A 480 -27.14 16.63 19.40
N GLY A 481 -26.41 15.52 19.51
CA GLY A 481 -26.04 14.67 18.37
C GLY A 481 -24.92 15.24 17.49
N ASN A 482 -24.24 16.31 17.93
CA ASN A 482 -23.04 16.83 17.29
C ASN A 482 -21.80 16.70 18.20
N LEU A 483 -20.63 16.83 17.56
CA LEU A 483 -19.31 16.72 18.17
C LEU A 483 -18.48 17.96 17.87
N TRP A 484 -17.69 18.39 18.85
CA TRP A 484 -16.59 19.32 18.65
C TRP A 484 -15.28 18.55 18.51
N MET A 485 -14.62 18.68 17.35
CA MET A 485 -13.46 17.87 17.01
C MET A 485 -12.23 18.70 16.70
N MET A 486 -11.09 18.30 17.25
CA MET A 486 -9.82 19.03 17.10
C MET A 486 -8.67 18.10 16.71
N GLY A 487 -7.70 18.63 15.98
CA GLY A 487 -6.45 17.92 15.71
C GLY A 487 -5.50 17.98 16.90
N ASP A 488 -4.69 16.94 17.09
CA ASP A 488 -3.67 16.92 18.14
C ASP A 488 -2.51 17.89 17.82
N ASN A 489 -2.27 18.14 16.53
CA ASN A 489 -1.38 19.20 16.07
C ASN A 489 -2.15 20.51 15.94
N ARG A 490 -2.41 21.16 17.09
CA ARG A 490 -3.37 22.27 17.22
C ARG A 490 -3.13 23.42 16.25
N THR A 491 -1.88 23.79 16.00
CA THR A 491 -1.54 24.91 15.11
C THR A 491 -1.56 24.54 13.63
N ASN A 492 -1.58 23.25 13.28
CA ASN A 492 -1.57 22.75 11.90
C ASN A 492 -2.80 21.84 11.62
N SER A 493 -3.99 22.30 12.00
CA SER A 493 -5.23 21.53 11.87
C SER A 493 -6.40 22.43 11.47
N GLY A 494 -6.97 22.17 10.30
CA GLY A 494 -8.28 22.69 9.90
C GLY A 494 -9.37 21.83 10.54
N ASP A 495 -9.73 22.17 11.76
CA ASP A 495 -10.72 21.45 12.58
C ASP A 495 -11.89 22.36 12.96
N SER A 496 -12.73 21.98 13.94
CA SER A 496 -13.93 22.73 14.32
C SER A 496 -13.70 24.23 14.52
N ARG A 497 -12.53 24.63 15.04
CA ARG A 497 -12.16 26.04 15.22
C ARG A 497 -12.05 26.83 13.92
N TYR A 498 -11.61 26.17 12.85
CA TYR A 498 -11.44 26.79 11.53
C TYR A 498 -12.79 27.03 10.85
N HIS A 499 -13.81 26.25 11.21
CA HIS A 499 -15.12 26.23 10.55
C HIS A 499 -16.23 26.92 11.36
N LEU A 500 -15.90 27.74 12.35
CA LEU A 500 -16.87 28.47 13.19
C LEU A 500 -17.90 29.31 12.41
N GLY A 501 -17.54 29.76 11.21
CA GLY A 501 -18.41 30.56 10.35
C GLY A 501 -19.37 29.75 9.47
N ASP A 502 -19.31 28.41 9.51
CA ASP A 502 -20.20 27.54 8.76
C ASP A 502 -21.62 27.44 9.39
N GLU A 503 -22.53 26.77 8.69
CA GLU A 503 -23.91 26.56 9.12
C GLU A 503 -24.07 25.68 10.38
N LEU A 504 -23.02 24.94 10.78
CA LEU A 504 -22.99 24.09 11.97
C LEU A 504 -22.11 24.67 13.08
N GLN A 505 -21.62 25.91 12.92
CA GLN A 505 -20.67 26.58 13.81
C GLN A 505 -19.42 25.73 14.10
N GLY A 506 -18.93 24.99 13.11
CA GLY A 506 -17.78 24.10 13.22
C GLY A 506 -18.06 22.77 13.93
N THR A 507 -19.31 22.47 14.29
CA THR A 507 -19.67 21.18 14.88
C THR A 507 -19.93 20.12 13.80
N VAL A 508 -19.69 18.85 14.13
CA VAL A 508 -19.85 17.73 13.19
C VAL A 508 -20.94 16.78 13.70
N PRO A 509 -21.95 16.41 12.90
CA PRO A 509 -22.96 15.45 13.31
C PRO A 509 -22.35 14.09 13.67
N GLU A 510 -22.81 13.46 14.76
CA GLU A 510 -22.39 12.12 15.16
C GLU A 510 -22.65 11.09 14.05
N SER A 511 -23.71 11.29 13.25
CA SER A 511 -24.03 10.46 12.09
C SER A 511 -22.96 10.44 11.00
N ASN A 512 -22.05 11.43 10.99
CA ASN A 512 -20.94 11.49 10.05
C ASN A 512 -19.75 10.65 10.49
N VAL A 513 -19.75 10.15 11.73
CA VAL A 513 -18.67 9.31 12.26
C VAL A 513 -18.70 7.94 11.58
N VAL A 514 -17.58 7.59 10.95
CA VAL A 514 -17.37 6.29 10.30
C VAL A 514 -16.96 5.23 11.32
N GLY A 515 -16.16 5.60 12.33
CA GLY A 515 -15.73 4.69 13.38
C GLY A 515 -14.56 5.19 14.21
N LYS A 516 -14.21 4.43 15.26
CA LYS A 516 -13.12 4.74 16.20
C LYS A 516 -11.79 4.24 15.66
N VAL A 517 -10.75 5.05 15.79
CA VAL A 517 -9.38 4.63 15.51
C VAL A 517 -8.85 3.82 16.70
N GLU A 518 -8.69 2.51 16.52
CA GLU A 518 -8.24 1.64 17.61
C GLU A 518 -6.74 1.39 17.60
N ALA A 519 -6.12 1.33 16.41
CA ALA A 519 -4.73 0.92 16.30
C ALA A 519 -4.02 1.51 15.09
N LYS A 520 -2.72 1.75 15.26
CA LYS A 520 -1.74 1.88 14.18
C LYS A 520 -1.29 0.49 13.80
N VAL A 521 -1.38 0.14 12.52
CA VAL A 521 -0.99 -1.17 11.98
C VAL A 521 0.25 -1.10 11.07
N TRP A 522 0.65 0.11 10.66
CA TRP A 522 1.83 0.38 9.85
C TRP A 522 2.28 1.84 10.06
N PRO A 523 3.59 2.17 10.03
CA PRO A 523 4.75 1.30 9.81
C PRO A 523 5.03 0.38 11.01
N LEU A 524 5.75 -0.72 10.77
CA LEU A 524 5.95 -1.78 11.78
C LEU A 524 6.54 -1.29 13.11
N GLY A 525 7.41 -0.28 13.07
CA GLY A 525 8.02 0.29 14.27
C GLY A 525 7.10 1.17 15.12
N ARG A 526 5.87 1.43 14.68
CA ARG A 526 4.89 2.30 15.36
C ARG A 526 3.52 1.63 15.52
N ILE A 527 3.48 0.30 15.40
CA ILE A 527 2.28 -0.48 15.71
C ILE A 527 1.95 -0.33 17.19
N GLY A 528 0.68 -0.06 17.47
CA GLY A 528 0.19 0.09 18.83
C GLY A 528 -1.25 0.58 18.85
N GLY A 529 -1.87 0.52 20.02
CA GLY A 529 -3.17 1.12 20.23
C GLY A 529 -3.12 2.64 20.06
N VAL A 530 -4.23 3.23 19.65
CA VAL A 530 -4.44 4.68 19.71
C VAL A 530 -5.24 4.95 20.98
N GLY A 531 -4.64 5.70 21.90
CA GLY A 531 -5.25 5.99 23.19
C GLY A 531 -6.43 6.96 23.08
N ALA A 532 -7.46 6.69 23.87
CA ALA A 532 -8.52 7.62 24.21
C ALA A 532 -8.34 8.01 25.69
N PRO A 533 -7.43 8.95 26.01
CA PRO A 533 -7.28 9.43 27.37
C PRO A 533 -8.58 10.11 27.81
N ASP A 534 -8.89 10.02 29.10
CA ASP A 534 -9.96 10.81 29.69
C ASP A 534 -9.45 12.25 29.86
N ILE A 535 -9.93 13.13 28.97
CA ILE A 535 -9.42 14.50 28.80
C ILE A 535 -10.20 15.54 29.62
N GLN A 536 -11.33 15.20 30.24
CA GLN A 536 -12.23 16.16 30.92
C GLN A 536 -12.36 15.90 32.44
N LYS A 537 -11.29 15.42 33.08
CA LYS A 537 -11.29 15.01 34.50
C LYS A 537 -11.71 16.07 35.51
#